data_AF-S6TA40-F1
#
_entry.id   AF-S6TA40-F1
#
_cell.length_a   1.000
_cell.length_b   1.000
_cell.length_c   1.000
_cell.angle_alpha   90.00
_cell.angle_beta   90.00
_cell.angle_gamma   90.00
#
_symmetry.space_group_name_H-M   'P 1'
#
loop_
_entity.id
_entity.type
_entity.pdbx_description
1 polymer ?
#
loop_
_entity_poly.entity_id
_entity_poly.type
_entity_poly.pdbx_seq_one_letter_code
_entity_poly.pdbx_strand_id
1 'polypeptide(L)'
;NPGPHGFSQLLYAYTSATANNGSAFGGFSANTVFHNLMLSLAIFIGRFGYILPVLALAGSLAMKKTAPQGQNSFPTHGLLFVTLLTVTILLVGGLTFLPTLALGPIAEHLSLGF
;
A
#
# COMPACT_ATOMS: atom_id res chain seq x y z
N ASN A 1 18.14 17.29 -2.93
CA ASN A 1 16.79 17.32 -3.54
C ASN A 1 15.82 18.10 -2.65
N PRO A 2 15.91 19.45 -2.61
CA PRO A 2 14.93 20.26 -1.90
C PRO A 2 13.56 20.22 -2.61
N GLY A 3 12.48 20.59 -1.90
CA GLY A 3 11.14 20.67 -2.46
C GLY A 3 10.41 19.32 -2.58
N PRO A 4 9.38 19.23 -3.44
CA PRO A 4 8.50 18.06 -3.54
C PRO A 4 9.20 16.73 -3.84
N HIS A 5 10.31 16.76 -4.59
CA HIS A 5 11.11 15.56 -4.87
C HIS A 5 11.78 14.99 -3.60
N GLY A 6 12.19 15.86 -2.67
CA GLY A 6 12.74 15.44 -1.38
C GLY A 6 11.70 14.74 -0.52
N PHE A 7 10.47 15.27 -0.50
CA PHE A 7 9.35 14.61 0.18
C PHE A 7 9.00 13.27 -0.47
N SER A 8 8.98 13.19 -1.81
CA SER A 8 8.73 11.95 -2.54
C SER A 8 9.74 10.85 -2.19
N GLN A 9 11.02 11.19 -2.02
CA GLN A 9 12.04 10.24 -1.59
C GLN A 9 11.81 9.67 -0.20
N LEU A 10 11.44 10.53 0.76
CA LEU A 10 11.09 10.11 2.12
C LEU A 10 9.84 9.24 2.11
N LEU A 11 8.77 9.70 1.43
CA LEU A 11 7.51 8.97 1.30
C LEU A 11 7.76 7.59 0.70
N TYR A 12 8.50 7.51 -0.41
CA TYR A 12 8.79 6.26 -1.10
C TYR A 12 9.59 5.28 -0.23
N ALA A 13 10.58 5.76 0.53
CA ALA A 13 11.36 4.91 1.43
C ALA A 13 10.47 4.22 2.49
N TYR A 14 9.58 4.98 3.13
CA TYR A 14 8.68 4.44 4.15
C TYR A 14 7.55 3.58 3.56
N THR A 15 6.99 3.96 2.41
CA THR A 15 5.98 3.14 1.72
C THR A 15 6.58 1.81 1.27
N SER A 16 7.77 1.82 0.66
CA SER A 16 8.46 0.61 0.22
C SER A 16 8.81 -0.33 1.39
N ALA A 17 9.33 0.23 2.49
CA ALA A 17 9.62 -0.52 3.71
C ALA A 17 8.36 -1.16 4.32
N THR A 18 7.29 -0.37 4.48
CA THR A 18 6.01 -0.84 5.06
C THR A 18 5.34 -1.88 4.16
N ALA A 19 5.42 -1.75 2.84
CA ALA A 19 4.90 -2.73 1.88
C ALA A 19 5.86 -3.92 1.65
N ASN A 20 7.01 -3.95 2.32
CA ASN A 20 8.08 -4.94 2.15
C ASN A 20 8.54 -5.13 0.69
N ASN A 21 8.56 -4.06 -0.11
CA ASN A 21 9.00 -4.12 -1.51
C ASN A 21 10.53 -4.14 -1.64
N GLY A 22 11.22 -3.25 -0.90
CA GLY A 22 12.69 -3.16 -0.89
C GLY A 22 13.29 -2.18 -1.90
N SER A 23 12.49 -1.61 -2.82
CA SER A 23 12.96 -0.55 -3.72
C SER A 23 13.25 0.75 -2.97
N ALA A 24 14.19 1.55 -3.49
CA ALA A 24 14.50 2.89 -2.98
C ALA A 24 14.93 3.82 -4.11
N PHE A 25 14.70 5.14 -3.97
CA PHE A 25 15.19 6.16 -4.91
C PHE A 25 16.71 6.37 -4.83
N GLY A 26 17.37 5.92 -3.76
CA GLY A 26 18.82 6.03 -3.58
C GLY A 26 19.35 7.40 -3.17
N GLY A 27 18.58 8.48 -3.37
CA GLY A 27 18.99 9.85 -2.96
C GLY A 27 18.68 10.21 -1.49
N PHE A 28 17.87 9.41 -0.79
CA PHE A 28 17.56 9.61 0.63
C PHE A 28 18.57 8.89 1.52
N SER A 29 19.32 9.63 2.32
CA SER A 29 20.30 9.07 3.25
C SER A 29 19.61 8.48 4.49
N ALA A 30 19.15 7.24 4.35
CA ALA A 30 18.48 6.50 5.42
C ALA A 30 19.44 5.94 6.49
N ASN A 31 20.76 6.02 6.28
CA ASN A 31 21.77 5.48 7.22
C ASN A 31 21.98 6.38 8.43
N THR A 32 20.90 6.67 9.15
CA THR A 32 20.90 7.30 10.46
C THR A 32 20.28 6.32 11.45
N VAL A 33 20.66 6.39 12.72
CA VAL A 33 20.09 5.52 13.77
C VAL A 33 18.57 5.61 13.78
N PHE A 34 18.03 6.82 13.65
CA PHE A 34 16.59 7.06 13.60
C PHE A 34 15.90 6.35 12.44
N HIS A 35 16.37 6.55 11.20
CA HIS A 35 15.73 5.95 10.03
C HIS A 35 15.92 4.44 9.98
N ASN A 36 17.10 3.93 10.36
CA ASN A 36 17.31 2.48 10.46
C ASN A 36 16.31 1.82 11.42
N LEU A 37 16.06 2.42 12.59
CA LEU A 37 15.09 1.88 13.55
C LEU A 37 13.64 2.00 13.03
N MET A 38 13.26 3.16 12.51
CA MET A 38 11.88 3.38 12.05
C MET A 38 11.54 2.57 10.80
N LEU A 39 12.47 2.42 9.85
CA LEU A 39 12.27 1.57 8.67
C LEU A 39 12.26 0.09 9.05
N SER A 40 13.10 -0.34 9.99
CA SER A 40 13.06 -1.72 10.51
C SER A 40 11.71 -2.02 11.17
N LEU A 41 11.19 -1.07 11.96
CA LEU A 41 9.88 -1.19 12.58
C LEU A 41 8.76 -1.22 11.52
N ALA A 42 8.84 -0.35 10.51
CA ALA A 42 7.89 -0.33 9.40
C ALA A 42 7.87 -1.66 8.63
N ILE A 43 9.04 -2.25 8.38
CA ILE A 43 9.16 -3.58 7.76
C ILE A 43 8.54 -4.65 8.65
N PHE A 44 8.87 -4.64 9.95
CA PHE A 44 8.40 -5.62 10.91
C PHE A 44 6.86 -5.61 11.04
N ILE A 45 6.28 -4.43 11.26
CA ILE A 45 4.82 -4.26 11.35
C ILE A 45 4.17 -4.52 10.00
N GLY A 46 4.76 -4.01 8.90
CA GLY A 46 4.30 -4.21 7.53
C GLY A 46 4.30 -5.67 7.06
N ARG A 47 5.07 -6.54 7.73
CA ARG A 47 5.08 -7.98 7.47
C ARG A 47 4.16 -8.71 8.43
N PHE A 48 4.49 -8.67 9.72
CA PHE A 48 3.85 -9.52 10.72
C PHE A 48 2.52 -8.96 11.21
N GLY A 49 2.35 -7.63 11.20
CA GLY A 49 1.08 -6.98 11.50
C GLY A 49 -0.02 -7.33 10.50
N TYR A 50 0.32 -7.72 9.26
CA TYR A 50 -0.63 -8.24 8.27
C TYR A 50 -0.76 -9.77 8.31
N ILE A 51 0.33 -10.51 8.50
CA ILE A 51 0.28 -11.98 8.58
C ILE A 51 -0.63 -12.46 9.71
N LEU A 52 -0.54 -11.85 10.90
CA LEU A 52 -1.32 -12.27 12.07
C LEU A 52 -2.85 -12.20 11.83
N PRO A 53 -3.44 -11.06 11.40
CA PRO A 53 -4.87 -11.00 11.12
C PRO A 53 -5.27 -11.87 9.91
N VAL A 54 -4.41 -12.04 8.90
CA VAL A 54 -4.67 -12.95 7.78
C VAL A 54 -4.76 -14.41 8.24
N LEU A 55 -3.87 -14.85 9.14
CA LEU A 55 -3.95 -16.19 9.73
C LEU A 55 -5.19 -16.36 10.62
N ALA A 56 -5.57 -15.32 11.38
CA ALA A 56 -6.81 -15.33 12.15
C ALA A 56 -8.06 -15.46 11.25
N LEU A 57 -8.08 -14.75 10.12
CA LEU A 57 -9.12 -14.87 9.09
C LEU A 57 -9.14 -16.29 8.50
N ALA A 58 -7.98 -16.86 8.18
CA ALA A 58 -7.88 -18.21 7.65
C ALA A 58 -8.43 -19.26 8.64
N GLY A 59 -8.07 -19.16 9.93
CA GLY A 59 -8.62 -20.04 10.97
C GLY A 59 -10.14 -19.88 11.13
N SER A 60 -10.65 -18.64 11.10
CA SER A 60 -12.09 -18.37 11.14
C SER A 60 -12.85 -18.93 9.94
N LEU A 61 -12.27 -18.84 8.74
CA LEU A 61 -12.85 -19.38 7.51
C LEU A 61 -12.79 -20.91 7.45
N ALA A 62 -11.74 -21.53 7.96
CA ALA A 62 -11.57 -22.99 7.99
C ALA A 62 -12.66 -23.70 8.80
N MET A 63 -13.24 -23.04 9.79
CA MET A 63 -14.35 -23.57 10.58
C MET A 63 -15.73 -23.42 9.89
N LYS A 64 -15.82 -22.64 8.80
CA LYS A 64 -17.09 -22.39 8.11
C LYS A 64 -17.33 -23.45 7.03
N LYS A 65 -18.57 -23.91 6.91
CA LYS A 65 -19.01 -24.74 5.78
C LYS A 65 -19.33 -23.86 4.58
N THR A 66 -18.87 -24.26 3.40
CA THR A 66 -19.22 -23.59 2.14
C THR A 66 -20.70 -23.73 1.87
N ALA A 67 -21.39 -22.60 1.63
CA ALA A 67 -22.79 -22.60 1.23
C ALA A 67 -22.94 -22.99 -0.26
N PRO A 68 -24.02 -23.68 -0.65
CA PRO A 68 -24.30 -23.97 -2.06
C PRO A 68 -24.56 -22.68 -2.84
N GLN A 69 -24.18 -22.67 -4.12
CA GLN A 69 -24.48 -21.56 -5.02
C GLN A 69 -25.98 -21.48 -5.31
N GLY A 70 -26.56 -20.28 -5.22
CA GLY A 70 -28.00 -20.05 -5.44
C GLY A 70 -28.27 -18.81 -6.28
N GLN A 71 -29.55 -18.48 -6.47
CA GLN A 71 -29.97 -17.34 -7.32
C GLN A 71 -29.44 -15.98 -6.81
N ASN A 72 -29.17 -15.87 -5.51
CA ASN A 72 -28.65 -14.66 -4.88
C ASN A 72 -27.11 -14.64 -4.77
N SER A 73 -26.42 -15.66 -5.29
CA SER A 73 -24.96 -15.67 -5.31
C SER A 73 -24.42 -14.65 -6.31
N PHE A 74 -23.59 -13.73 -5.84
CA PHE A 74 -22.89 -12.81 -6.73
C PHE A 74 -21.73 -13.53 -7.44
N PRO A 75 -21.64 -13.48 -8.79
CA PRO A 75 -20.53 -14.11 -9.51
C PRO A 75 -19.23 -13.36 -9.25
N THR A 76 -18.27 -14.02 -8.59
CA THR A 76 -16.92 -13.49 -8.32
C THR A 76 -15.95 -13.70 -9.49
N HIS A 77 -16.46 -13.69 -10.72
CA HIS A 77 -15.72 -13.89 -11.96
C HIS A 77 -16.30 -13.04 -13.10
N GLY A 78 -15.53 -12.91 -14.19
CA GLY A 78 -15.94 -12.12 -15.36
C GLY A 78 -15.75 -10.61 -15.17
N LEU A 79 -16.10 -9.84 -16.21
CA LEU A 79 -15.77 -8.42 -16.30
C LEU A 79 -16.35 -7.58 -15.15
N LEU A 80 -17.57 -7.90 -14.69
CA LEU A 80 -18.22 -7.16 -13.61
C LEU A 80 -17.42 -7.24 -12.30
N PHE A 81 -17.04 -8.45 -11.88
CA PHE A 81 -16.27 -8.62 -10.63
C PHE A 81 -14.87 -8.06 -10.75
N VAL A 82 -14.19 -8.24 -11.90
CA VAL A 82 -12.86 -7.66 -12.14
C VAL A 82 -12.92 -6.14 -12.02
N THR A 83 -13.90 -5.51 -12.67
CA THR A 83 -14.06 -4.05 -12.62
C THR A 83 -14.34 -3.58 -11.20
N LEU A 84 -15.27 -4.24 -10.50
CA LEU A 84 -15.58 -3.93 -9.10
C LEU A 84 -14.33 -4.00 -8.22
N LEU A 85 -13.59 -5.11 -8.28
CA LEU A 85 -12.39 -5.33 -7.48
C LEU A 85 -11.30 -4.29 -7.80
N THR A 86 -11.04 -4.03 -9.07
CA THR A 86 -10.05 -3.03 -9.49
C THR A 86 -10.43 -1.63 -9.00
N VAL A 87 -11.69 -1.22 -9.16
CA VAL A 87 -12.16 0.09 -8.68
C VAL A 87 -12.07 0.18 -7.16
N THR A 88 -12.42 -0.87 -6.43
CA THR A 88 -12.25 -0.90 -4.97
C THR A 88 -10.80 -0.69 -4.56
N ILE A 89 -9.84 -1.40 -5.18
CA ILE A 89 -8.41 -1.24 -4.88
C ILE A 89 -7.93 0.18 -5.21
N LEU A 90 -8.29 0.71 -6.39
CA LEU A 90 -7.89 2.05 -6.83
C LEU A 90 -8.51 3.15 -5.97
N LEU A 91 -9.76 3.00 -5.52
CA LEU A 91 -10.40 3.99 -4.65
C LEU A 91 -9.77 3.99 -3.26
N VAL A 92 -9.59 2.81 -2.65
CA VAL A 92 -8.98 2.72 -1.32
C VAL A 92 -7.54 3.25 -1.36
N GLY A 93 -6.73 2.81 -2.32
CA GLY A 93 -5.36 3.30 -2.48
C GLY A 93 -5.31 4.79 -2.85
N GLY A 94 -6.09 5.20 -3.84
CA GLY A 94 -6.17 6.58 -4.30
C GLY A 94 -6.55 7.54 -3.19
N LEU A 95 -7.66 7.29 -2.48
CA LEU A 95 -8.12 8.18 -1.41
C LEU A 95 -7.16 8.22 -0.21
N THR A 96 -6.45 7.11 0.06
CA THR A 96 -5.46 7.06 1.16
C THR A 96 -4.20 7.87 0.84
N PHE A 97 -3.71 7.78 -0.40
CA PHE A 97 -2.43 8.38 -0.80
C PHE A 97 -2.55 9.72 -1.54
N LEU A 98 -3.76 10.15 -1.94
CA LEU A 98 -3.95 11.37 -2.72
C LEU A 98 -3.29 12.61 -2.07
N PRO A 99 -3.43 12.88 -0.75
CA PRO A 99 -2.83 14.07 -0.15
C PRO A 99 -1.30 14.06 -0.22
N THR A 100 -0.67 12.90 0.01
CA THR A 100 0.80 12.78 -0.01
C THR A 100 1.35 12.75 -1.44
N LEU A 101 0.64 12.13 -2.38
CA LEU A 101 0.99 12.17 -3.79
C LEU A 101 0.86 13.58 -4.38
N ALA A 102 -0.15 14.35 -3.94
CA ALA A 102 -0.32 15.74 -4.32
C ALA A 102 0.89 16.60 -3.91
N LEU A 103 1.37 16.44 -2.68
CA LEU A 103 2.50 17.22 -2.14
C LEU A 103 3.88 16.74 -2.61
N GLY A 104 3.98 15.53 -3.15
CA GLY A 104 5.22 14.94 -3.63
C GLY A 104 5.30 14.94 -5.17
N PRO A 105 5.08 13.80 -5.82
CA PRO A 105 5.33 13.65 -7.25
C PRO A 105 4.44 14.53 -8.13
N ILE A 106 3.19 14.81 -7.73
CA ILE A 106 2.30 15.68 -8.51
C ILE A 106 2.80 17.13 -8.45
N ALA A 107 3.09 17.65 -7.26
CA ALA A 107 3.68 18.97 -7.10
C ALA A 107 5.01 19.10 -7.85
N GLU A 108 5.86 18.06 -7.82
CA GLU A 108 7.09 18.03 -8.60
C GLU A 108 6.83 18.15 -10.10
N HIS A 109 5.93 17.31 -10.64
CA HIS A 109 5.60 17.31 -12.06
C HIS A 109 5.04 18.65 -12.54
N LEU A 110 4.15 19.25 -11.76
CA LEU A 110 3.57 20.56 -12.08
C LEU A 110 4.58 21.70 -11.95
N SER A 111 5.59 21.57 -11.09
CA SER A 111 6.64 22.59 -10.92
C SER A 111 7.69 22.54 -12.02
N LEU A 112 7.85 21.42 -12.73
CA LEU A 112 8.73 21.28 -13.89
C LEU A 112 8.12 21.84 -15.19
N GLY A 113 6.81 22.10 -15.19
CA GLY A 113 6.08 22.68 -16.31
C GLY A 113 6.03 24.22 -16.33
N PHE A 114 6.67 24.88 -15.35
CA PHE A 114 6.89 26.33 -15.26
C PHE A 114 8.39 26.62 -15.24
#